data_AF-A0A069D443-F1
#
_entry.id   AF-A0A069D443-F1
#
_cell.length_a   1.000
_cell.length_b   1.000
_cell.length_c   1.000
_cell.angle_alpha   90.00
_cell.angle_beta   90.00
_cell.angle_gamma   90.00
#
_symmetry.space_group_name_H-M   'P 1'
#
loop_
_entity.id
_entity.type
_entity.pdbx_description
1 polymer ?
#
loop_
_entity_poly.entity_id
_entity_poly.type
_entity_poly.pdbx_seq_one_letter_code
_entity_poly.pdbx_strand_id
1 'polypeptide(L)'
;MTNKDNYCVIMGGGIGSRFWPFSRKTLPKQFLDFFGTGRSLLQQTFDRFSKVIPAENIFIVTNDIYADLVKEQLPSLNPKQILLEPTRRNTAPCIAWAAYHIRAINANAKIVVAPSDHLILKEGEFLEAINKGLEFVSEFGRLLTLGIKPNRPETGYGYIQVAEKEADNFYKVKTFTEKPELELAKVFVDSGEFYWNSGIFLWSANTIIKAIEDFLPEVAANLGAGAEIYGTPQEKAYINTNFPTCPNVSIDIGIMEKADNVHVALGDFGWSDLGTWGSLYDLSPKDINKNVVLKCQSLLYDSKDNIIALPPDKLAVIEGLEGYLIAESDNVLLICKKDEEHAIRKYVNDAQIKLGEDYV
;
A
#
# COMPACT_ATOMS: atom_id res chain seq x y z
N MET A 1 -4.49 -17.90 20.11
CA MET A 1 -4.22 -16.73 20.98
C MET A 1 -3.36 -15.78 20.18
N THR A 2 -3.79 -14.53 20.01
CA THR A 2 -2.98 -13.50 19.35
C THR A 2 -1.77 -13.15 20.23
N ASN A 3 -0.58 -13.08 19.63
CA ASN A 3 0.64 -12.79 20.36
C ASN A 3 0.73 -11.29 20.66
N LYS A 4 0.85 -10.92 21.94
CA LYS A 4 0.92 -9.52 22.41
C LYS A 4 2.14 -8.75 21.88
N ASP A 5 3.15 -9.45 21.41
CA ASP A 5 4.37 -8.86 20.86
C ASP A 5 4.26 -8.61 19.35
N ASN A 6 3.17 -9.04 18.69
CA ASN A 6 2.92 -8.74 17.29
C ASN A 6 2.16 -7.41 17.14
N TYR A 7 2.64 -6.58 16.23
CA TYR A 7 2.09 -5.26 15.89
C TYR A 7 1.92 -5.13 14.39
N CYS A 8 0.99 -4.29 13.97
CA CYS A 8 0.80 -3.92 12.57
C CYS A 8 0.89 -2.42 12.41
N VAL A 9 1.58 -1.98 11.36
CA VAL A 9 1.62 -0.59 10.91
C VAL A 9 1.00 -0.55 9.52
N ILE A 10 -0.17 0.06 9.41
CA ILE A 10 -0.87 0.27 8.15
C ILE A 10 -0.55 1.67 7.64
N MET A 11 0.10 1.76 6.48
CA MET A 11 0.51 3.02 5.86
C MET A 11 -0.60 3.58 4.96
N GLY A 12 -1.08 4.78 5.29
CA GLY A 12 -2.19 5.49 4.63
C GLY A 12 -1.80 6.80 3.96
N GLY A 13 -0.59 6.89 3.37
CA GLY A 13 -0.06 8.15 2.83
C GLY A 13 -0.32 8.42 1.33
N GLY A 14 -0.75 7.42 0.56
CA GLY A 14 -1.01 7.56 -0.87
C GLY A 14 -2.24 8.42 -1.17
N ILE A 15 -2.22 9.20 -2.27
CA ILE A 15 -3.44 9.81 -2.83
C ILE A 15 -4.13 8.82 -3.78
N GLY A 16 -3.35 8.13 -4.61
CA GLY A 16 -3.87 7.23 -5.65
C GLY A 16 -4.47 7.94 -6.88
N SER A 17 -3.90 9.09 -7.28
CA SER A 17 -4.40 9.98 -8.35
C SER A 17 -4.69 9.36 -9.72
N ARG A 18 -4.29 8.11 -9.96
CA ARG A 18 -4.61 7.34 -11.18
C ARG A 18 -6.08 6.90 -11.24
N PHE A 19 -6.80 6.91 -10.11
CA PHE A 19 -8.22 6.56 -10.04
C PHE A 19 -9.16 7.75 -10.10
N TRP A 20 -8.67 8.92 -10.53
CA TRP A 20 -9.56 10.03 -10.84
C TRP A 20 -10.61 9.58 -11.87
N PRO A 21 -11.91 9.88 -11.68
CA PRO A 21 -12.48 10.87 -10.76
C PRO A 21 -12.77 10.42 -9.33
N PHE A 22 -12.62 9.13 -9.01
CA PHE A 22 -12.96 8.61 -7.67
C PHE A 22 -11.94 9.02 -6.61
N SER A 23 -10.65 8.93 -6.92
CA SER A 23 -9.60 9.41 -5.99
C SER A 23 -9.43 10.91 -6.14
N ARG A 24 -9.54 11.65 -5.03
CA ARG A 24 -9.29 13.09 -4.95
C ARG A 24 -8.28 13.40 -3.86
N LYS A 25 -7.78 14.64 -3.82
CA LYS A 25 -6.94 15.09 -2.69
C LYS A 25 -7.64 14.92 -1.34
N THR A 26 -8.95 15.14 -1.30
CA THR A 26 -9.79 15.04 -0.09
C THR A 26 -10.23 13.61 0.20
N LEU A 27 -10.34 12.74 -0.81
CA LEU A 27 -10.72 11.34 -0.65
C LEU A 27 -9.75 10.41 -1.41
N PRO A 28 -8.59 10.09 -0.79
CA PRO A 28 -7.63 9.17 -1.37
C PRO A 28 -8.15 7.74 -1.60
N LYS A 29 -7.43 7.03 -2.46
CA LYS A 29 -7.74 5.64 -2.88
C LYS A 29 -8.02 4.68 -1.72
N GLN A 30 -7.24 4.72 -0.64
CA GLN A 30 -7.41 3.81 0.49
C GLN A 30 -8.79 3.93 1.17
N PHE A 31 -9.45 5.07 1.03
CA PHE A 31 -10.77 5.32 1.60
C PHE A 31 -11.91 4.87 0.67
N LEU A 32 -11.60 4.43 -0.56
CA LEU A 32 -12.60 4.02 -1.53
C LEU A 32 -12.95 2.53 -1.40
N ASP A 33 -14.25 2.23 -1.51
CA ASP A 33 -14.75 0.88 -1.78
C ASP A 33 -14.83 0.68 -3.30
N PHE A 34 -13.81 0.10 -3.92
CA PHE A 34 -13.78 -0.10 -5.38
C PHE A 34 -14.77 -1.16 -5.86
N PHE A 35 -14.99 -2.18 -5.04
CA PHE A 35 -15.70 -3.39 -5.43
C PHE A 35 -17.17 -3.40 -5.00
N GLY A 36 -17.66 -2.33 -4.37
CA GLY A 36 -19.04 -2.23 -3.89
C GLY A 36 -19.34 -3.20 -2.73
N THR A 37 -18.31 -3.51 -1.95
CA THR A 37 -18.38 -4.44 -0.81
C THR A 37 -18.95 -3.82 0.46
N GLY A 38 -19.11 -2.49 0.48
CA GLY A 38 -19.43 -1.69 1.67
C GLY A 38 -18.21 -1.44 2.56
N ARG A 39 -17.00 -1.83 2.13
CA ARG A 39 -15.75 -1.66 2.88
C ARG A 39 -14.68 -1.02 2.01
N SER A 40 -14.04 0.04 2.53
CA SER A 40 -12.87 0.65 1.88
C SER A 40 -11.64 -0.27 1.92
N LEU A 41 -10.62 0.02 1.11
CA LEU A 41 -9.36 -0.73 1.15
C LEU A 41 -8.67 -0.66 2.53
N LEU A 42 -8.72 0.50 3.19
CA LEU A 42 -8.22 0.68 4.56
C LEU A 42 -8.97 -0.23 5.54
N GLN A 43 -10.30 -0.25 5.48
CA GLN A 43 -11.12 -1.10 6.34
C GLN A 43 -10.86 -2.58 6.09
N GLN A 44 -10.77 -3.00 4.82
CA GLN A 44 -10.44 -4.38 4.46
C GLN A 44 -9.06 -4.79 4.99
N THR A 45 -8.08 -3.89 4.92
CA THR A 45 -6.73 -4.15 5.44
C THR A 45 -6.74 -4.27 6.96
N PHE A 46 -7.44 -3.37 7.66
CA PHE A 46 -7.61 -3.43 9.11
C PHE A 46 -8.33 -4.72 9.55
N ASP A 47 -9.46 -5.04 8.93
CA ASP A 47 -10.27 -6.23 9.21
C ASP A 47 -9.41 -7.50 9.05
N ARG A 48 -8.59 -7.57 8.00
CA ARG A 48 -7.65 -8.68 7.74
C ARG A 48 -6.64 -8.84 8.87
N PHE A 49 -5.91 -7.78 9.23
CA PHE A 49 -4.88 -7.87 10.27
C PHE A 49 -5.45 -8.12 11.67
N SER A 50 -6.67 -7.62 11.96
CA SER A 50 -7.34 -7.83 13.25
C SER A 50 -7.62 -9.31 13.57
N LYS A 51 -7.59 -10.19 12.57
CA LYS A 51 -7.75 -11.64 12.76
C LYS A 51 -6.51 -12.32 13.36
N VAL A 52 -5.33 -11.71 13.24
CA VAL A 52 -4.04 -12.30 13.67
C VAL A 52 -3.25 -11.41 14.63
N ILE A 53 -3.56 -10.12 14.71
CA ILE A 53 -2.92 -9.13 15.58
C ILE A 53 -4.00 -8.49 16.46
N PRO A 54 -3.76 -8.32 17.78
CA PRO A 54 -4.71 -7.62 18.65
C PRO A 54 -5.04 -6.23 18.10
N ALA A 55 -6.31 -5.82 18.12
CA ALA A 55 -6.74 -4.57 17.51
C ALA A 55 -6.03 -3.35 18.12
N GLU A 56 -5.69 -3.39 19.41
CA GLU A 56 -4.92 -2.39 20.14
C GLU A 56 -3.45 -2.26 19.66
N ASN A 57 -2.92 -3.27 18.96
CA ASN A 57 -1.55 -3.31 18.44
C ASN A 57 -1.48 -2.94 16.94
N ILE A 58 -2.61 -2.53 16.33
CA ILE A 58 -2.65 -2.05 14.95
C ILE A 58 -2.60 -0.52 14.95
N PHE A 59 -1.60 0.03 14.28
CA PHE A 59 -1.38 1.46 14.14
C PHE A 59 -1.62 1.89 12.70
N ILE A 60 -2.26 3.03 12.51
CA ILE A 60 -2.43 3.67 11.21
C ILE A 60 -1.47 4.86 11.16
N VAL A 61 -0.61 4.90 10.14
CA VAL A 61 0.26 6.07 9.89
C VAL A 61 -0.25 6.76 8.63
N THR A 62 -0.68 8.00 8.75
CA THR A 62 -1.24 8.76 7.63
C THR A 62 -0.94 10.25 7.79
N ASN A 63 -1.21 11.05 6.77
CA ASN A 63 -1.08 12.50 6.88
C ASN A 63 -2.18 13.10 7.78
N ASP A 64 -1.84 14.16 8.51
CA ASP A 64 -2.72 14.85 9.46
C ASP A 64 -4.08 15.27 8.86
N ILE A 65 -4.11 15.66 7.58
CA ILE A 65 -5.35 16.05 6.89
C ILE A 65 -6.36 14.91 6.77
N TYR A 66 -5.95 13.64 6.91
CA TYR A 66 -6.81 12.47 6.81
C TYR A 66 -7.25 11.90 8.17
N ALA A 67 -6.92 12.59 9.27
CA ALA A 67 -7.24 12.14 10.63
C ALA A 67 -8.74 11.83 10.80
N ASP A 68 -9.60 12.74 10.36
CA ASP A 68 -11.05 12.62 10.49
C ASP A 68 -11.59 11.46 9.64
N LEU A 69 -11.08 11.28 8.42
CA LEU A 69 -11.46 10.17 7.54
C LEU A 69 -11.07 8.81 8.10
N VAL A 70 -9.85 8.68 8.66
CA VAL A 70 -9.44 7.44 9.33
C VAL A 70 -10.37 7.15 10.51
N LYS A 71 -10.73 8.16 11.30
CA LYS A 71 -11.61 7.98 12.45
C LYS A 71 -13.04 7.64 12.06
N GLU A 72 -13.55 8.23 10.98
CA GLU A 72 -14.85 7.89 10.40
C GLU A 72 -14.87 6.43 9.92
N GLN A 73 -13.83 5.99 9.20
CA GLN A 73 -13.78 4.63 8.66
C GLN A 73 -13.48 3.56 9.70
N LEU A 74 -12.71 3.88 10.74
CA LEU A 74 -12.29 2.98 11.81
C LEU A 74 -12.64 3.58 13.18
N PRO A 75 -13.93 3.69 13.53
CA PRO A 75 -14.39 4.40 14.73
C PRO A 75 -13.93 3.75 16.03
N SER A 76 -13.62 2.45 16.02
CA SER A 76 -13.11 1.71 17.18
C SER A 76 -11.65 2.00 17.52
N LEU A 77 -10.86 2.58 16.60
CA LEU A 77 -9.44 2.88 16.87
C LEU A 77 -9.28 3.93 17.96
N ASN A 78 -8.36 3.69 18.89
CA ASN A 78 -7.95 4.71 19.84
C ASN A 78 -7.18 5.82 19.08
N PRO A 79 -7.40 7.12 19.39
CA PRO A 79 -6.61 8.20 18.80
C PRO A 79 -5.09 8.01 18.90
N LYS A 80 -4.60 7.32 19.94
CA LYS A 80 -3.17 7.01 20.10
C LYS A 80 -2.62 6.02 19.06
N GLN A 81 -3.49 5.28 18.38
CA GLN A 81 -3.12 4.34 17.31
C GLN A 81 -3.04 5.02 15.95
N ILE A 82 -3.36 6.31 15.86
CA ILE A 82 -3.33 7.07 14.61
C ILE A 82 -2.15 8.05 14.67
N LEU A 83 -1.07 7.69 13.98
CA LEU A 83 0.14 8.49 13.87
C LEU A 83 -0.01 9.42 12.66
N LEU A 84 -0.17 10.72 12.94
CA LEU A 84 -0.44 11.75 11.96
C LEU A 84 0.83 12.47 11.49
N GLU A 85 1.28 12.14 10.28
CA GLU A 85 2.44 12.76 9.62
C GLU A 85 2.11 14.22 9.26
N PRO A 86 2.93 15.20 9.69
CA PRO A 86 2.70 16.62 9.37
C PRO A 86 3.03 16.96 7.91
N THR A 87 3.81 16.12 7.24
CA THR A 87 4.16 16.27 5.83
C THR A 87 4.56 14.91 5.26
N ARG A 88 4.49 14.74 3.94
CA ARG A 88 4.79 13.47 3.30
C ARG A 88 6.29 13.33 3.06
N ARG A 89 6.89 12.27 3.64
CA ARG A 89 8.32 11.95 3.47
C ARG A 89 8.58 10.52 2.96
N ASN A 90 7.58 9.91 2.31
CA ASN A 90 7.62 8.54 1.77
C ASN A 90 7.75 7.49 2.90
N THR A 91 7.97 6.22 2.55
CA THR A 91 7.76 5.10 3.49
C THR A 91 8.82 4.97 4.58
N ALA A 92 10.07 5.38 4.37
CA ALA A 92 11.11 5.14 5.38
C ALA A 92 10.93 5.99 6.66
N PRO A 93 10.69 7.31 6.60
CA PRO A 93 10.41 8.10 7.81
C PRO A 93 9.10 7.71 8.50
N CYS A 94 8.07 7.36 7.72
CA CYS A 94 6.80 6.81 8.20
C CYS A 94 7.01 5.54 9.06
N ILE A 95 7.77 4.58 8.52
CA ILE A 95 8.13 3.33 9.22
C ILE A 95 9.03 3.61 10.41
N ALA A 96 10.00 4.52 10.28
CA ALA A 96 10.92 4.86 11.36
C ALA A 96 10.17 5.42 12.58
N TRP A 97 9.27 6.38 12.37
CA TRP A 97 8.44 6.91 13.45
C TRP A 97 7.62 5.80 14.11
N ALA A 98 6.89 5.01 13.33
CA ALA A 98 6.08 3.93 13.87
C ALA A 98 6.93 2.91 14.67
N ALA A 99 8.12 2.58 14.19
CA ALA A 99 9.04 1.67 14.88
C ALA A 99 9.52 2.24 16.23
N TYR A 100 9.93 3.52 16.28
CA TYR A 100 10.32 4.16 17.54
C TYR A 100 9.17 4.25 18.53
N HIS A 101 7.97 4.63 18.06
CA HIS A 101 6.75 4.68 18.87
C HIS A 101 6.41 3.30 19.46
N ILE A 102 6.36 2.27 18.61
CA ILE A 102 6.03 0.91 19.04
C ILE A 102 7.11 0.34 19.97
N ARG A 103 8.40 0.59 19.72
CA ARG A 103 9.49 0.15 20.62
C ARG A 103 9.34 0.73 22.02
N ALA A 104 8.91 2.00 22.14
CA ALA A 104 8.68 2.63 23.43
C ALA A 104 7.53 1.98 24.22
N ILE A 105 6.55 1.39 23.52
CA ILE A 105 5.43 0.63 24.13
C ILE A 105 5.85 -0.81 24.44
N ASN A 106 6.54 -1.47 23.51
CA ASN A 106 7.00 -2.85 23.65
C ASN A 106 8.37 -3.05 22.96
N ALA A 107 9.42 -3.24 23.78
CA ALA A 107 10.78 -3.47 23.31
C ALA A 107 10.97 -4.78 22.52
N ASN A 108 10.06 -5.76 22.66
CA ASN A 108 10.09 -7.04 21.96
C ASN A 108 9.19 -7.06 20.72
N ALA A 109 8.65 -5.92 20.31
CA ALA A 109 7.67 -5.84 19.24
C ALA A 109 8.20 -6.41 17.91
N LYS A 110 7.35 -7.18 17.25
CA LYS A 110 7.49 -7.64 15.87
C LYS A 110 6.42 -6.96 15.04
N ILE A 111 6.85 -6.27 14.00
CA ILE A 111 6.02 -5.34 13.25
C ILE A 111 5.81 -5.92 11.85
N VAL A 112 4.55 -6.04 11.45
CA VAL A 112 4.18 -6.11 10.04
C VAL A 112 3.88 -4.71 9.56
N VAL A 113 4.56 -4.25 8.52
CA VAL A 113 4.22 -3.01 7.82
C VAL A 113 3.46 -3.36 6.55
N ALA A 114 2.29 -2.76 6.35
CA ALA A 114 1.43 -3.03 5.22
C ALA A 114 0.87 -1.74 4.59
N PRO A 115 0.81 -1.63 3.26
CA PRO A 115 0.07 -0.57 2.60
C PRO A 115 -1.44 -0.74 2.84
N SER A 116 -2.14 0.38 3.04
CA SER A 116 -3.59 0.41 3.26
C SER A 116 -4.43 0.13 2.01
N ASP A 117 -3.81 0.14 0.82
CA ASP A 117 -4.48 0.24 -0.47
C ASP A 117 -4.21 -0.96 -1.40
N HIS A 118 -3.80 -2.10 -0.84
CA HIS A 118 -3.60 -3.35 -1.57
C HIS A 118 -4.82 -4.28 -1.48
N LEU A 119 -5.04 -5.05 -2.55
CA LEU A 119 -6.02 -6.13 -2.57
C LEU A 119 -5.34 -7.48 -2.31
N ILE A 120 -6.01 -8.32 -1.51
CA ILE A 120 -5.61 -9.68 -1.20
C ILE A 120 -6.84 -10.57 -1.39
N LEU A 121 -6.81 -11.46 -2.37
CA LEU A 121 -7.97 -12.30 -2.71
C LEU A 121 -8.04 -13.60 -1.89
N LYS A 122 -6.89 -14.20 -1.58
CA LYS A 122 -6.82 -15.46 -0.81
C LYS A 122 -6.41 -15.17 0.62
N GLU A 123 -7.34 -14.62 1.39
CA GLU A 123 -7.04 -14.08 2.72
C GLU A 123 -6.45 -15.14 3.68
N GLY A 124 -6.92 -16.39 3.65
CA GLY A 124 -6.40 -17.46 4.50
C GLY A 124 -4.90 -17.73 4.26
N GLU A 125 -4.49 -17.82 3.00
CA GLU A 125 -3.08 -18.02 2.62
C GLU A 125 -2.21 -16.81 3.02
N PHE A 126 -2.75 -15.60 2.89
CA PHE A 126 -2.07 -14.39 3.35
C PHE A 126 -1.84 -14.40 4.86
N LEU A 127 -2.87 -14.72 5.65
CA LEU A 127 -2.76 -14.75 7.11
C LEU A 127 -1.78 -15.83 7.58
N GLU A 128 -1.72 -16.96 6.89
CA GLU A 128 -0.71 -17.99 7.15
C GLU A 128 0.71 -17.48 6.87
N ALA A 129 0.92 -16.81 5.73
CA ALA A 129 2.20 -16.19 5.38
C ALA A 129 2.63 -15.14 6.40
N ILE A 130 1.70 -14.29 6.87
CA ILE A 130 1.97 -13.29 7.92
C ILE A 130 2.38 -13.94 9.23
N ASN A 131 1.67 -14.98 9.69
CA ASN A 131 2.01 -15.66 10.94
C ASN A 131 3.40 -16.33 10.86
N LYS A 132 3.69 -17.04 9.76
CA LYS A 132 5.01 -17.65 9.53
C LYS A 132 6.11 -16.59 9.45
N GLY A 133 5.84 -15.47 8.78
CA GLY A 133 6.81 -14.37 8.68
C GLY A 133 7.07 -13.69 10.03
N LEU A 134 6.03 -13.49 10.84
CA LEU A 134 6.16 -12.98 12.22
C LEU A 134 6.92 -13.93 13.15
N GLU A 135 6.85 -15.24 12.89
CA GLU A 135 7.69 -16.23 13.58
C GLU A 135 9.14 -16.11 13.10
N PHE A 136 9.36 -16.10 11.78
CA PHE A 136 10.67 -16.02 11.15
C PHE A 136 11.50 -14.80 11.60
N VAL A 137 10.87 -13.63 11.73
CA VAL A 137 11.55 -12.39 12.17
C VAL A 137 11.66 -12.27 13.70
N SER A 138 11.27 -13.31 14.44
CA SER A 138 11.55 -13.37 15.89
C SER A 138 13.03 -13.55 16.17
N GLU A 139 13.79 -14.13 15.23
CA GLU A 139 15.24 -14.10 15.26
C GLU A 139 15.74 -12.69 14.90
N PHE A 140 16.58 -12.13 15.77
CA PHE A 140 17.10 -10.78 15.61
C PHE A 140 17.93 -10.65 14.33
N GLY A 141 17.71 -9.56 13.60
CA GLY A 141 18.53 -9.20 12.45
C GLY A 141 17.96 -9.63 11.10
N ARG A 142 16.71 -10.07 11.00
CA ARG A 142 16.05 -10.39 9.73
C ARG A 142 15.15 -9.24 9.25
N LEU A 143 15.36 -8.78 8.02
CA LEU A 143 14.44 -7.90 7.30
C LEU A 143 13.68 -8.74 6.28
N LEU A 144 12.38 -8.94 6.47
CA LEU A 144 11.57 -9.82 5.62
C LEU A 144 10.60 -8.99 4.75
N THR A 145 10.47 -9.37 3.48
CA THR A 145 9.38 -8.93 2.60
C THR A 145 8.57 -10.13 2.07
N LEU A 146 7.38 -9.90 1.54
CA LEU A 146 6.61 -10.93 0.82
C LEU A 146 6.80 -10.78 -0.70
N GLY A 147 7.21 -11.89 -1.33
CA GLY A 147 7.46 -11.99 -2.76
C GLY A 147 6.31 -12.64 -3.51
N ILE A 148 5.85 -12.01 -4.59
CA ILE A 148 4.75 -12.50 -5.43
C ILE A 148 5.30 -12.95 -6.78
N LYS A 149 4.82 -14.09 -7.28
CA LYS A 149 5.25 -14.58 -8.59
C LYS A 149 4.79 -13.60 -9.70
N PRO A 150 5.70 -13.04 -10.50
CA PRO A 150 5.33 -12.13 -11.57
C PRO A 150 4.55 -12.87 -12.65
N ASN A 151 3.52 -12.22 -13.20
CA ASN A 151 2.78 -12.73 -14.36
C ASN A 151 2.89 -11.82 -15.59
N ARG A 152 3.59 -10.68 -15.46
CA ARG A 152 3.86 -9.70 -16.51
C ARG A 152 5.10 -8.86 -16.16
N PRO A 153 5.72 -8.18 -17.12
CA PRO A 153 6.84 -7.26 -16.87
C PRO A 153 6.33 -5.90 -16.37
N GLU A 154 5.94 -5.82 -15.10
CA GLU A 154 5.40 -4.62 -14.47
C GLU A 154 6.50 -3.65 -14.02
N THR A 155 6.61 -2.48 -14.64
CA THR A 155 7.65 -1.48 -14.29
C THR A 155 7.32 -0.66 -13.04
N GLY A 156 6.08 -0.72 -12.57
CA GLY A 156 5.65 -0.03 -11.35
C GLY A 156 6.06 -0.71 -10.04
N TYR A 157 6.55 -1.95 -10.08
CA TYR A 157 6.87 -2.76 -8.90
C TYR A 157 8.38 -2.93 -8.69
N GLY A 158 8.77 -3.16 -7.44
CA GLY A 158 10.10 -3.67 -7.12
C GLY A 158 10.21 -5.16 -7.46
N TYR A 159 11.40 -5.59 -7.86
CA TYR A 159 11.73 -6.99 -8.14
C TYR A 159 12.82 -7.50 -7.18
N ILE A 160 12.65 -8.72 -6.72
CA ILE A 160 13.48 -9.40 -5.74
C ILE A 160 14.02 -10.67 -6.38
N GLN A 161 15.34 -10.76 -6.56
CA GLN A 161 15.98 -12.00 -6.97
C GLN A 161 16.19 -12.89 -5.76
N VAL A 162 15.70 -14.14 -5.82
CA VAL A 162 15.94 -15.12 -4.76
C VAL A 162 17.33 -15.75 -4.89
N ALA A 163 17.97 -16.02 -3.75
CA ALA A 163 19.20 -16.81 -3.65
C ALA A 163 18.90 -18.18 -3.00
N GLU A 164 19.64 -18.51 -1.96
CA GLU A 164 19.56 -19.76 -1.22
C GLU A 164 18.25 -19.86 -0.42
N LYS A 165 17.66 -21.06 -0.40
CA LYS A 165 16.53 -21.40 0.45
C LYS A 165 17.03 -21.57 1.88
N GLU A 166 16.49 -20.79 2.81
CA GLU A 166 16.86 -20.84 4.24
C GLU A 166 15.86 -21.70 5.03
N ALA A 167 14.57 -21.58 4.71
CA ALA A 167 13.50 -22.37 5.30
C ALA A 167 12.38 -22.59 4.27
N ASP A 168 11.31 -23.27 4.66
CA ASP A 168 10.22 -23.54 3.72
C ASP A 168 9.51 -22.25 3.29
N ASN A 169 9.57 -21.95 1.98
CA ASN A 169 9.14 -20.69 1.36
C ASN A 169 9.90 -19.41 1.77
N PHE A 170 11.02 -19.53 2.51
CA PHE A 170 11.88 -18.40 2.87
C PHE A 170 13.22 -18.48 2.16
N TYR A 171 13.62 -17.38 1.54
CA TYR A 171 14.85 -17.28 0.75
C TYR A 171 15.63 -16.04 1.15
N LYS A 172 16.95 -16.12 1.08
CA LYS A 172 17.79 -14.91 1.13
C LYS A 172 17.62 -14.11 -0.16
N VAL A 173 17.55 -12.79 -0.06
CA VAL A 173 17.53 -11.91 -1.23
C VAL A 173 18.94 -11.76 -1.78
N LYS A 174 19.11 -12.00 -3.08
CA LYS A 174 20.36 -11.78 -3.80
C LYS A 174 20.54 -10.32 -4.19
N THR A 175 19.47 -9.78 -4.78
CA THR A 175 19.42 -8.43 -5.32
C THR A 175 17.99 -7.94 -5.21
N PHE A 176 17.83 -6.67 -4.85
CA PHE A 176 16.57 -5.96 -4.92
C PHE A 176 16.71 -4.85 -5.97
N THR A 177 15.70 -4.67 -6.82
CA THR A 177 15.68 -3.59 -7.81
C THR A 177 14.30 -2.95 -7.84
N GLU A 178 14.21 -1.70 -7.39
CA GLU A 178 12.97 -0.94 -7.39
C GLU A 178 12.66 -0.38 -8.78
N LYS A 179 11.46 -0.69 -9.31
CA LYS A 179 10.89 -0.09 -10.54
C LYS A 179 11.83 -0.12 -11.76
N PRO A 180 12.19 -1.32 -12.26
CA PRO A 180 13.07 -1.43 -13.42
C PRO A 180 12.40 -0.93 -14.70
N GLU A 181 13.22 -0.58 -15.69
CA GLU A 181 12.77 -0.32 -17.07
C GLU A 181 12.18 -1.60 -17.70
N LEU A 182 11.30 -1.43 -18.68
CA LEU A 182 10.50 -2.52 -19.27
C LEU A 182 11.34 -3.69 -19.79
N GLU A 183 12.46 -3.41 -20.46
CA GLU A 183 13.33 -4.46 -21.00
C GLU A 183 13.96 -5.31 -19.90
N LEU A 184 14.33 -4.69 -18.78
CA LEU A 184 14.87 -5.41 -17.63
C LEU A 184 13.77 -6.20 -16.91
N ALA A 185 12.56 -5.63 -16.79
CA ALA A 185 11.41 -6.34 -16.23
C ALA A 185 11.05 -7.61 -17.04
N LYS A 186 11.17 -7.58 -18.37
CA LYS A 186 11.00 -8.78 -19.22
C LYS A 186 12.02 -9.86 -18.87
N VAL A 187 13.31 -9.49 -18.80
CA VAL A 187 14.38 -10.41 -18.41
C VAL A 187 14.14 -11.03 -17.02
N PHE A 188 13.66 -10.23 -16.07
CA PHE A 188 13.33 -10.71 -14.72
C PHE A 188 12.20 -11.73 -14.70
N VAL A 189 11.15 -11.52 -15.49
CA VAL A 189 10.03 -12.45 -15.60
C VAL A 189 10.46 -13.73 -16.31
N ASP A 190 11.19 -13.61 -17.41
CA ASP A 190 11.62 -14.73 -18.25
C ASP A 190 12.63 -15.65 -17.54
N SER A 191 13.44 -15.11 -16.61
CA SER A 191 14.39 -15.93 -15.84
C SER A 191 13.72 -16.84 -14.82
N GLY A 192 12.53 -16.46 -14.33
CA GLY A 192 11.81 -17.17 -13.26
C GLY A 192 12.47 -17.07 -11.87
N GLU A 193 13.57 -16.32 -11.73
CA GLU A 193 14.31 -16.14 -10.47
C GLU A 193 13.87 -14.89 -9.69
N PHE A 194 13.04 -14.04 -10.29
CA PHE A 194 12.59 -12.80 -9.68
C PHE A 194 11.13 -12.83 -9.25
N TYR A 195 10.86 -12.14 -8.14
CA TYR A 195 9.54 -11.99 -7.55
C TYR A 195 9.22 -10.51 -7.35
N TRP A 196 7.95 -10.15 -7.48
CA TRP A 196 7.53 -8.79 -7.14
C TRP A 196 7.61 -8.55 -5.64
N ASN A 197 8.12 -7.39 -5.26
CA ASN A 197 8.02 -6.86 -3.92
C ASN A 197 6.57 -6.43 -3.67
N SER A 198 5.91 -7.06 -2.70
CA SER A 198 4.53 -6.71 -2.33
C SER A 198 4.40 -5.38 -1.56
N GLY A 199 5.50 -4.76 -1.16
CA GLY A 199 5.52 -3.60 -0.27
C GLY A 199 5.08 -3.90 1.17
N ILE A 200 4.92 -5.18 1.52
CA ILE A 200 4.60 -5.66 2.87
C ILE A 200 5.87 -6.19 3.50
N PHE A 201 6.21 -5.67 4.68
CA PHE A 201 7.45 -5.98 5.37
C PHE A 201 7.22 -6.50 6.77
N LEU A 202 8.14 -7.32 7.25
CA LEU A 202 8.12 -7.88 8.59
C LEU A 202 9.51 -7.79 9.21
N TRP A 203 9.58 -7.40 10.48
CA TRP A 203 10.83 -7.31 11.24
C TRP A 203 10.54 -7.15 12.74
N SER A 204 11.56 -7.35 13.58
CA SER A 204 11.50 -6.80 14.95
C SER A 204 11.70 -5.27 14.93
N ALA A 205 11.10 -4.56 15.89
CA ALA A 205 11.26 -3.12 16.04
C ALA A 205 12.75 -2.73 16.17
N ASN A 206 13.52 -3.51 16.93
CA ASN A 206 14.95 -3.27 17.12
C ASN A 206 15.74 -3.49 15.83
N THR A 207 15.38 -4.50 15.02
CA THR A 207 16.05 -4.77 13.74
C THR A 207 15.85 -3.63 12.75
N ILE A 208 14.62 -3.14 12.58
CA ILE A 208 14.38 -2.04 11.63
C ILE A 208 15.01 -0.73 12.11
N ILE A 209 14.97 -0.44 13.42
CA ILE A 209 15.63 0.75 13.97
C ILE A 209 17.14 0.69 13.73
N LYS A 210 17.76 -0.47 13.98
CA LYS A 210 19.18 -0.66 13.69
C LYS A 210 19.50 -0.44 12.21
N ALA A 211 18.68 -0.97 11.30
CA ALA A 211 18.83 -0.74 9.87
C ALA A 211 18.66 0.75 9.49
N ILE A 212 17.75 1.48 10.12
CA ILE A 212 17.59 2.92 9.92
C ILE A 212 18.84 3.69 10.40
N GLU A 213 19.40 3.32 11.55
CA GLU A 213 20.66 3.91 12.05
C GLU A 213 21.83 3.68 11.10
N ASP A 214 21.93 2.48 10.52
CA ASP A 214 23.05 2.10 9.66
C ASP A 214 22.93 2.67 8.24
N PHE A 215 21.73 2.68 7.65
CA PHE A 215 21.53 3.04 6.23
C PHE A 215 20.87 4.41 5.99
N LEU A 216 20.20 4.98 7.00
CA LEU A 216 19.49 6.25 6.93
C LEU A 216 19.84 7.15 8.13
N PRO A 217 21.13 7.51 8.33
CA PRO A 217 21.57 8.25 9.51
C PRO A 217 20.89 9.61 9.69
N GLU A 218 20.45 10.26 8.61
CA GLU A 218 19.66 11.50 8.68
C GLU A 218 18.27 11.27 9.28
N VAL A 219 17.60 10.16 8.96
CA VAL A 219 16.31 9.79 9.57
C VAL A 219 16.54 9.45 11.04
N ALA A 220 17.59 8.68 11.36
CA ALA A 220 17.96 8.33 12.72
C ALA A 220 18.32 9.56 13.58
N ALA A 221 19.03 10.53 13.02
CA ALA A 221 19.37 11.77 13.72
C ALA A 221 18.12 12.62 14.06
N ASN A 222 17.17 12.71 13.12
CA ASN A 222 15.96 13.50 13.30
C ASN A 222 14.92 12.84 14.20
N LEU A 223 14.81 11.50 14.16
CA LEU A 223 13.76 10.77 14.88
C LEU A 223 14.32 9.98 16.08
N GLY A 224 15.45 9.29 15.91
CA GLY A 224 16.06 8.47 16.95
C GLY A 224 16.61 9.26 18.15
N ALA A 225 17.02 10.52 17.95
CA ALA A 225 17.48 11.38 19.05
C ALA A 225 16.41 11.63 20.13
N GLY A 226 15.13 11.45 19.79
CA GLY A 226 13.98 11.58 20.69
C GLY A 226 13.52 10.26 21.31
N ALA A 227 14.37 9.24 21.42
CA ALA A 227 13.98 7.90 21.90
C ALA A 227 13.12 7.91 23.19
N GLU A 228 13.46 8.76 24.16
CA GLU A 228 12.75 8.91 25.45
C GLU A 228 11.44 9.72 25.35
N ILE A 229 11.20 10.38 24.22
CA ILE A 229 10.01 11.22 23.97
C ILE A 229 8.84 10.36 23.45
N TYR A 230 9.13 9.26 22.75
CA TYR A 230 8.09 8.39 22.20
C TYR A 230 7.19 7.79 23.29
N GLY A 231 5.89 7.73 23.03
CA GLY A 231 4.88 7.27 23.99
C GLY A 231 4.47 8.31 25.04
N THR A 232 5.06 9.51 25.01
CA THR A 232 4.78 10.59 25.96
C THR A 232 3.89 11.69 25.33
N PRO A 233 3.25 12.57 26.11
CA PRO A 233 2.52 13.72 25.59
C PRO A 233 3.35 14.67 24.69
N GLN A 234 4.68 14.63 24.79
CA GLN A 234 5.61 15.48 24.05
C GLN A 234 5.86 14.98 22.61
N GLU A 235 5.52 13.73 22.31
CA GLU A 235 5.79 13.09 21.01
C GLU A 235 5.24 13.88 19.82
N LYS A 236 3.98 14.33 19.90
CA LYS A 236 3.36 15.08 18.80
C LYS A 236 4.13 16.37 18.47
N ALA A 237 4.58 17.09 19.48
CA ALA A 237 5.36 18.31 19.29
C ALA A 237 6.73 17.99 18.65
N TYR A 238 7.39 16.94 19.13
CA TYR A 238 8.65 16.47 18.57
C TYR A 238 8.53 16.08 17.09
N ILE A 239 7.50 15.33 16.72
CA ILE A 239 7.24 14.91 15.34
C ILE A 239 6.94 16.12 14.44
N ASN A 240 6.11 17.06 14.89
CA ASN A 240 5.81 18.26 14.12
C ASN A 240 7.07 19.10 13.82
N THR A 241 8.06 19.09 14.70
CA THR A 241 9.32 19.81 14.50
C THR A 241 10.31 19.03 13.63
N ASN A 242 10.51 17.74 13.88
CA ASN A 242 11.63 16.98 13.30
C ASN A 242 11.24 16.11 12.09
N PHE A 243 9.99 15.66 11.98
CA PHE A 243 9.57 14.85 10.83
C PHE A 243 9.68 15.63 9.50
N PRO A 244 9.36 16.94 9.44
CA PRO A 244 9.56 17.72 8.23
C PRO A 244 11.02 17.84 7.79
N THR A 245 12.02 17.60 8.63
CA THR A 245 13.43 17.65 8.22
C THR A 245 13.97 16.31 7.71
N CYS A 246 13.19 15.23 7.82
CA CYS A 246 13.57 13.93 7.27
C CYS A 246 13.67 13.96 5.73
N PRO A 247 14.60 13.20 5.14
CA PRO A 247 14.66 13.01 3.69
C PRO A 247 13.39 12.33 3.16
N ASN A 248 13.01 12.66 1.92
CA ASN A 248 11.89 12.01 1.25
C ASN A 248 12.37 10.73 0.54
N VAL A 249 12.32 9.59 1.24
CA VAL A 249 12.94 8.33 0.79
C VAL A 249 12.07 7.11 1.12
N SER A 250 11.97 6.17 0.18
CA SER A 250 11.26 4.91 0.43
C SER A 250 12.14 3.94 1.22
N ILE A 251 11.51 3.01 1.93
CA ILE A 251 12.20 1.95 2.65
C ILE A 251 12.94 1.01 1.70
N ASP A 252 12.39 0.81 0.50
CA ASP A 252 12.96 -0.03 -0.55
C ASP A 252 14.35 0.46 -0.95
N ILE A 253 14.45 1.73 -1.37
CA ILE A 253 15.72 2.37 -1.78
C ILE A 253 16.60 2.66 -0.56
N GLY A 254 15.97 3.05 0.55
CA GLY A 254 16.67 3.49 1.75
C GLY A 254 17.44 2.36 2.44
N ILE A 255 16.83 1.16 2.49
CA ILE A 255 17.31 0.02 3.27
C ILE A 255 17.31 -1.28 2.46
N MET A 256 16.19 -1.67 1.84
CA MET A 256 16.03 -3.02 1.27
C MET A 256 16.99 -3.31 0.11
N GLU A 257 17.38 -2.29 -0.67
CA GLU A 257 18.39 -2.43 -1.73
C GLU A 257 19.84 -2.52 -1.22
N LYS A 258 20.09 -2.14 0.04
CA LYS A 258 21.45 -1.97 0.58
C LYS A 258 21.80 -2.98 1.68
N ALA A 259 20.80 -3.54 2.33
CA ALA A 259 21.00 -4.40 3.48
C ALA A 259 21.31 -5.87 3.08
N ASP A 260 22.29 -6.48 3.73
CA ASP A 260 22.74 -7.86 3.40
C ASP A 260 21.92 -8.97 4.09
N ASN A 261 21.04 -8.58 5.00
CA ASN A 261 20.18 -9.41 5.85
C ASN A 261 18.71 -9.35 5.43
N VAL A 262 18.47 -9.18 4.13
CA VAL A 262 17.12 -9.16 3.54
C VAL A 262 16.72 -10.57 3.12
N HIS A 263 15.50 -10.94 3.48
CA HIS A 263 14.88 -12.21 3.19
C HIS A 263 13.53 -11.98 2.52
N VAL A 264 13.06 -12.98 1.77
CA VAL A 264 11.76 -12.96 1.12
C VAL A 264 10.99 -14.24 1.41
N ALA A 265 9.74 -14.08 1.82
CA ALA A 265 8.77 -15.17 1.90
C ALA A 265 7.94 -15.20 0.62
N LEU A 266 7.99 -16.31 -0.12
CA LEU A 266 7.22 -16.45 -1.35
C LEU A 266 5.78 -16.84 -1.03
N GLY A 267 4.81 -16.21 -1.69
CA GLY A 267 3.39 -16.51 -1.52
C GLY A 267 2.56 -16.25 -2.77
N ASP A 268 1.42 -16.95 -2.86
CA ASP A 268 0.41 -16.76 -3.91
C ASP A 268 -0.96 -16.49 -3.28
N PHE A 269 -1.12 -15.34 -2.64
CA PHE A 269 -2.39 -14.97 -1.97
C PHE A 269 -3.29 -14.06 -2.82
N GLY A 270 -3.12 -14.07 -4.15
CA GLY A 270 -3.88 -13.22 -5.06
C GLY A 270 -3.70 -11.73 -4.77
N TRP A 271 -2.45 -11.31 -4.60
CA TRP A 271 -2.08 -9.92 -4.30
C TRP A 271 -2.19 -9.02 -5.53
N SER A 272 -2.61 -7.78 -5.32
CA SER A 272 -2.43 -6.69 -6.26
C SER A 272 -2.31 -5.35 -5.53
N ASP A 273 -1.44 -4.47 -6.02
CA ASP A 273 -1.32 -3.11 -5.52
C ASP A 273 -2.51 -2.21 -5.87
N LEU A 274 -3.43 -2.67 -6.74
CA LEU A 274 -4.53 -1.88 -7.29
C LEU A 274 -4.03 -0.52 -7.76
N GLY A 275 -2.95 -0.50 -8.54
CA GLY A 275 -2.30 0.74 -8.95
C GLY A 275 -3.08 1.51 -10.01
N THR A 276 -3.83 0.81 -10.87
CA THR A 276 -4.41 1.37 -12.09
C THR A 276 -5.78 0.78 -12.42
N TRP A 277 -6.50 1.41 -13.37
CA TRP A 277 -7.82 0.93 -13.82
C TRP A 277 -7.73 -0.44 -14.50
N GLY A 278 -6.63 -0.75 -15.18
CA GLY A 278 -6.38 -2.02 -15.83
C GLY A 278 -6.22 -3.14 -14.80
N SER A 279 -5.52 -2.86 -13.70
CA SER A 279 -5.45 -3.80 -12.56
C SER A 279 -6.84 -4.07 -11.98
N LEU A 280 -7.67 -3.03 -11.84
CA LEU A 280 -9.05 -3.18 -11.39
C LEU A 280 -9.88 -4.00 -12.38
N TYR A 281 -9.76 -3.74 -13.69
CA TYR A 281 -10.43 -4.49 -14.74
C TYR A 281 -10.07 -5.96 -14.71
N ASP A 282 -8.79 -6.30 -14.61
CA ASP A 282 -8.31 -7.68 -14.59
C ASP A 282 -8.90 -8.48 -13.42
N LEU A 283 -8.99 -7.85 -12.25
CA LEU A 283 -9.48 -8.45 -11.01
C LEU A 283 -11.00 -8.45 -10.89
N SER A 284 -11.70 -7.67 -11.70
CA SER A 284 -13.16 -7.56 -11.65
C SER A 284 -13.85 -8.65 -12.46
N PRO A 285 -15.05 -9.10 -12.02
CA PRO A 285 -15.93 -9.93 -12.83
C PRO A 285 -16.28 -9.26 -14.14
N LYS A 286 -16.27 -10.05 -15.22
CA LYS A 286 -16.54 -9.59 -16.59
C LYS A 286 -17.81 -10.23 -17.12
N ASP A 287 -18.56 -9.50 -17.93
CA ASP A 287 -19.66 -10.06 -18.71
C ASP A 287 -19.15 -10.88 -19.92
N ILE A 288 -20.07 -11.43 -20.72
CA ILE A 288 -19.74 -12.22 -21.92
C ILE A 288 -18.95 -11.43 -22.99
N ASN A 289 -19.11 -10.10 -23.01
CA ASN A 289 -18.45 -9.18 -23.93
C ASN A 289 -17.19 -8.53 -23.30
N LYS A 290 -16.76 -9.04 -22.14
CA LYS A 290 -15.64 -8.55 -21.35
C LYS A 290 -15.82 -7.14 -20.79
N ASN A 291 -17.04 -6.64 -20.61
CA ASN A 291 -17.26 -5.40 -19.87
C ASN A 291 -17.19 -5.65 -18.37
N VAL A 292 -16.65 -4.68 -17.65
CA VAL A 292 -16.65 -4.60 -16.18
C VAL A 292 -17.59 -3.48 -15.77
N VAL A 293 -18.58 -3.80 -14.94
CA VAL A 293 -19.54 -2.83 -14.40
C VAL A 293 -19.37 -2.78 -12.89
N LEU A 294 -19.07 -1.60 -12.36
CA LEU A 294 -18.82 -1.35 -10.95
C LEU A 294 -19.87 -0.39 -10.41
N LYS A 295 -20.45 -0.75 -9.27
CA LYS A 295 -21.34 0.10 -8.44
C LYS A 295 -22.67 0.53 -9.06
N CYS A 296 -22.86 0.47 -10.38
CA CYS A 296 -24.07 0.96 -11.05
C CYS A 296 -24.85 -0.12 -11.81
N GLN A 297 -26.06 0.24 -12.25
CA GLN A 297 -26.80 -0.53 -13.24
C GLN A 297 -26.35 -0.11 -14.65
N SER A 298 -26.39 -1.05 -15.60
CA SER A 298 -25.99 -0.77 -16.99
C SER A 298 -26.83 -1.52 -18.03
N LEU A 299 -27.13 -0.84 -19.14
CA LEU A 299 -27.62 -1.41 -20.39
C LEU A 299 -26.54 -1.18 -21.46
N LEU A 300 -25.97 -2.28 -21.97
CA LEU A 300 -24.85 -2.25 -22.90
C LEU A 300 -25.30 -2.84 -24.24
N TYR A 301 -25.17 -2.05 -25.30
CA TYR A 301 -25.54 -2.42 -26.67
C TYR A 301 -24.27 -2.38 -27.53
N ASP A 302 -23.96 -3.47 -28.24
CA ASP A 302 -22.77 -3.57 -29.10
C ASP A 302 -21.47 -3.02 -28.48
N SER A 303 -21.29 -3.27 -27.17
CA SER A 303 -20.20 -2.73 -26.36
C SER A 303 -19.34 -3.83 -25.77
N LYS A 304 -18.01 -3.69 -25.83
CA LYS A 304 -17.06 -4.72 -25.40
C LYS A 304 -15.81 -4.14 -24.74
N ASP A 305 -15.21 -4.91 -23.84
CA ASP A 305 -13.91 -4.58 -23.23
C ASP A 305 -13.89 -3.22 -22.50
N ASN A 306 -15.02 -2.78 -21.95
CA ASN A 306 -15.14 -1.49 -21.26
C ASN A 306 -15.07 -1.63 -19.73
N ILE A 307 -14.72 -0.54 -19.05
CA ILE A 307 -14.90 -0.35 -17.61
C ILE A 307 -15.98 0.73 -17.42
N ILE A 308 -17.05 0.39 -16.72
CA ILE A 308 -18.15 1.30 -16.39
C ILE A 308 -18.21 1.41 -14.87
N ALA A 309 -17.97 2.60 -14.33
CA ALA A 309 -17.97 2.87 -12.90
C ALA A 309 -18.71 4.17 -12.61
N LEU A 310 -20.01 4.08 -12.32
CA LEU A 310 -20.86 5.23 -12.01
C LEU A 310 -21.43 5.12 -10.59
N PRO A 311 -22.00 6.21 -10.03
CA PRO A 311 -22.76 6.15 -8.80
C PRO A 311 -23.92 5.13 -8.85
N PRO A 312 -24.27 4.50 -7.71
CA PRO A 312 -25.26 3.42 -7.66
C PRO A 312 -26.69 3.82 -8.00
N ASP A 313 -27.01 5.11 -7.91
CA ASP A 313 -28.29 5.70 -8.25
C ASP A 313 -28.42 6.02 -9.76
N LYS A 314 -27.40 5.71 -10.56
CA LYS A 314 -27.40 5.94 -12.01
C LYS A 314 -27.53 4.66 -12.83
N LEU A 315 -28.22 4.80 -13.96
CA LEU A 315 -28.25 3.81 -15.04
C LEU A 315 -27.30 4.25 -16.16
N ALA A 316 -26.28 3.43 -16.44
CA ALA A 316 -25.45 3.59 -17.62
C ALA A 316 -26.16 3.03 -18.85
N VAL A 317 -26.32 3.81 -19.91
CA VAL A 317 -26.79 3.30 -21.22
C VAL A 317 -25.70 3.58 -22.24
N ILE A 318 -25.06 2.54 -22.74
CA ILE A 318 -23.85 2.65 -23.59
C ILE A 318 -24.04 1.82 -24.84
N GLU A 319 -23.77 2.43 -26.00
CA GLU A 319 -23.86 1.80 -27.30
C GLU A 319 -22.56 1.98 -28.09
N GLY A 320 -22.07 0.88 -28.70
CA GLY A 320 -20.98 0.91 -29.67
C GLY A 320 -19.57 1.22 -29.13
N LEU A 321 -19.38 1.29 -27.81
CA LEU A 321 -18.07 1.57 -27.23
C LEU A 321 -17.23 0.29 -27.06
N GLU A 322 -15.96 0.38 -27.45
CA GLU A 322 -14.98 -0.68 -27.27
C GLU A 322 -13.69 -0.16 -26.62
N GLY A 323 -13.26 -0.79 -25.53
CA GLY A 323 -12.00 -0.47 -24.86
C GLY A 323 -12.00 0.88 -24.15
N TYR A 324 -13.15 1.32 -23.62
CA TYR A 324 -13.30 2.60 -22.91
C TYR A 324 -13.42 2.43 -21.40
N LEU A 325 -12.82 3.37 -20.67
CA LEU A 325 -13.11 3.68 -19.28
C LEU A 325 -14.17 4.77 -19.24
N ILE A 326 -15.28 4.50 -18.56
CA ILE A 326 -16.40 5.41 -18.32
C ILE A 326 -16.59 5.47 -16.81
N ALA A 327 -16.06 6.51 -16.19
CA ALA A 327 -16.01 6.65 -14.74
C ALA A 327 -16.63 7.99 -14.31
N GLU A 328 -17.52 7.97 -13.32
CA GLU A 328 -18.11 9.18 -12.77
C GLU A 328 -18.00 9.20 -11.25
N SER A 329 -17.58 10.34 -10.71
CA SER A 329 -17.62 10.63 -9.27
C SER A 329 -17.84 12.12 -9.04
N ASP A 330 -18.80 12.44 -8.17
CA ASP A 330 -19.23 13.79 -7.81
C ASP A 330 -19.54 14.67 -9.03
N ASN A 331 -18.71 15.70 -9.27
CA ASN A 331 -18.87 16.67 -10.35
C ASN A 331 -18.04 16.33 -11.61
N VAL A 332 -17.53 15.10 -11.75
CA VAL A 332 -16.69 14.69 -12.87
C VAL A 332 -17.18 13.40 -13.52
N LEU A 333 -17.32 13.43 -14.85
CA LEU A 333 -17.43 12.27 -15.73
C LEU A 333 -16.16 12.18 -16.60
N LEU A 334 -15.43 11.08 -16.49
CA LEU A 334 -14.29 10.71 -17.33
C LEU A 334 -14.72 9.66 -18.34
N ILE A 335 -14.47 9.94 -19.62
CA ILE A 335 -14.60 8.97 -20.72
C ILE A 335 -13.30 8.99 -21.52
N CYS A 336 -12.53 7.90 -21.47
CA CYS A 336 -11.28 7.78 -22.23
C CYS A 336 -11.01 6.33 -22.62
N LYS A 337 -10.02 6.10 -23.49
CA LYS A 337 -9.56 4.73 -23.74
C LYS A 337 -8.99 4.13 -22.47
N LYS A 338 -9.35 2.88 -22.16
CA LYS A 338 -8.89 2.23 -20.93
C LYS A 338 -7.38 2.02 -20.93
N ASP A 339 -6.75 1.83 -22.09
CA ASP A 339 -5.30 1.56 -22.17
C ASP A 339 -4.44 2.85 -22.02
N GLU A 340 -5.07 4.04 -21.99
CA GLU A 340 -4.41 5.35 -21.90
C GLU A 340 -4.39 5.91 -20.46
N GLU A 341 -4.27 5.04 -19.46
CA GLU A 341 -4.39 5.39 -18.03
C GLU A 341 -3.33 6.39 -17.57
N HIS A 342 -2.17 6.39 -18.22
CA HIS A 342 -1.11 7.38 -17.98
C HIS A 342 -1.57 8.82 -18.29
N ALA A 343 -2.52 8.99 -19.21
CA ALA A 343 -3.06 10.29 -19.57
C ALA A 343 -3.96 10.89 -18.49
N ILE A 344 -4.49 10.09 -17.55
CA ILE A 344 -5.36 10.59 -16.45
C ILE A 344 -4.66 11.68 -15.64
N ARG A 345 -3.36 11.53 -15.36
CA ARG A 345 -2.57 12.56 -14.66
C ARG A 345 -2.57 13.90 -15.40
N LYS A 346 -2.49 13.84 -16.74
CA LYS A 346 -2.57 15.04 -17.58
C LYS A 346 -3.95 15.68 -17.46
N TYR A 347 -5.02 14.89 -17.48
CA TYR A 347 -6.39 15.41 -17.36
C TYR A 347 -6.64 16.08 -16.01
N VAL A 348 -6.17 15.48 -14.92
CA VAL A 348 -6.24 16.06 -13.57
C VAL A 348 -5.50 17.41 -13.52
N ASN A 349 -4.26 17.47 -14.03
CA ASN A 349 -3.49 18.71 -14.07
C ASN A 349 -4.17 19.80 -14.91
N ASP A 350 -4.71 19.43 -16.09
CA ASP A 350 -5.41 20.36 -16.97
C ASP A 350 -6.68 20.90 -16.31
N ALA A 351 -7.45 20.05 -15.61
CA ALA A 351 -8.63 20.45 -14.86
C ALA A 351 -8.26 21.42 -13.73
N GLN A 352 -7.22 21.11 -12.95
CA GLN A 352 -6.75 21.97 -11.87
C GLN A 352 -6.34 23.36 -12.38
N ILE A 353 -5.55 23.41 -13.47
CA ILE A 353 -5.04 24.67 -14.02
C ILE A 353 -6.15 25.52 -14.65
N LYS A 354 -7.08 24.90 -15.38
CA LYS A 354 -8.10 25.62 -16.16
C LYS A 354 -9.36 25.94 -15.38
N LEU A 355 -9.73 25.07 -14.44
CA LEU A 355 -11.03 25.09 -13.77
C LEU A 355 -10.93 25.16 -12.24
N GLY A 356 -9.74 25.02 -11.66
CA GLY A 356 -9.50 25.12 -10.22
C GLY A 356 -9.55 23.78 -9.48
N GLU A 357 -9.50 23.86 -8.14
CA GLU A 357 -9.34 22.69 -7.25
C GLU A 357 -10.61 21.84 -7.10
N ASP A 358 -11.78 22.36 -7.47
CA ASP A 358 -13.08 21.69 -7.24
C ASP A 358 -13.22 20.35 -8.01
N TYR A 359 -12.36 20.10 -8.99
CA TYR A 359 -12.39 18.92 -9.85
C TYR A 359 -11.29 17.90 -9.55
N VAL A 360 -10.42 18.08 -8.55
CA VAL A 360 -9.19 17.26 -8.37
C VAL A 360 -8.95 16.67 -6.98
#